data_AF-A0ABD7FQ34-F1
#
_entry.id   AF-A0ABD7FQ34-F1
#
_cell.length_a   1.000
_cell.length_b   1.000
_cell.length_c   1.000
_cell.angle_alpha   90.00
_cell.angle_beta   90.00
_cell.angle_gamma   90.00
#
_symmetry.space_group_name_H-M   'P 1'
#
loop_
_entity.id
_entity.type
_entity.pdbx_description
1 polymer ?
#
loop_
_entity_poly.entity_id
_entity_poly.type
_entity_poly.pdbx_seq_one_letter_code
_entity_poly.pdbx_strand_id
1 'polypeptide(L)'
;MAAPSKPPKKNSKGVPPSIEQPQVFDPTETPTRTKSGGAQMAFNVDPEFKREYKTFASSMDMSLKEVLTKSFELLKAQYNQK
;
A
#
# COMPACT_ATOMS: atom_id res chain seq x y z
N MET A 1 -16.91 -63.08 14.10
CA MET A 1 -17.57 -61.78 13.83
C MET A 1 -17.09 -61.30 12.46
N ALA A 2 -18.04 -61.06 11.54
CA ALA A 2 -17.82 -60.80 10.10
C ALA A 2 -17.39 -59.34 9.79
N ALA A 3 -16.77 -59.15 8.61
CA ALA A 3 -16.37 -57.87 8.00
C ALA A 3 -17.59 -56.97 7.63
N PRO A 4 -17.47 -55.67 7.24
CA PRO A 4 -16.91 -55.22 5.94
C PRO A 4 -16.15 -53.84 5.99
N SER A 5 -15.14 -53.58 5.15
CA SER A 5 -15.16 -53.01 3.78
C SER A 5 -15.61 -51.54 3.60
N LYS A 6 -14.69 -50.76 3.01
CA LYS A 6 -14.83 -49.59 2.10
C LYS A 6 -14.92 -48.15 2.68
N PRO A 7 -14.32 -47.15 1.98
CA PRO A 7 -14.19 -45.76 2.43
C PRO A 7 -15.36 -44.88 1.97
N PRO A 8 -15.70 -43.77 2.66
CA PRO A 8 -16.60 -42.76 2.12
C PRO A 8 -15.85 -41.58 1.48
N LYS A 9 -16.23 -41.29 0.23
CA LYS A 9 -15.93 -40.08 -0.53
C LYS A 9 -16.65 -38.86 0.05
N LYS A 10 -15.97 -37.70 -0.05
CA LYS A 10 -16.44 -36.35 -0.46
C LYS A 10 -17.83 -35.90 0.01
N ASN A 11 -17.89 -34.84 0.83
CA ASN A 11 -18.98 -33.84 0.92
C ASN A 11 -18.35 -32.53 1.46
N SER A 12 -17.92 -31.57 0.64
CA SER A 12 -18.71 -30.41 0.20
C SER A 12 -19.82 -30.00 1.17
N LYS A 13 -19.47 -29.17 2.17
CA LYS A 13 -20.25 -28.04 2.73
C LYS A 13 -19.71 -27.68 4.13
N GLY A 14 -19.24 -26.44 4.27
CA GLY A 14 -19.12 -25.74 5.56
C GLY A 14 -18.00 -26.20 6.48
N VAL A 15 -16.80 -25.66 6.30
CA VAL A 15 -15.82 -25.58 7.38
C VAL A 15 -15.64 -24.10 7.71
N PRO A 16 -15.90 -23.64 8.95
CA PRO A 16 -15.74 -22.25 9.35
C PRO A 16 -14.27 -21.80 9.18
N PRO A 17 -14.00 -20.53 8.82
CA PRO A 17 -12.64 -20.07 8.61
C PRO A 17 -11.88 -20.20 9.93
N SER A 18 -10.81 -21.00 9.91
CA SER A 18 -9.91 -21.19 11.04
C SER A 18 -9.29 -19.85 11.41
N ILE A 19 -9.72 -19.27 12.53
CA ILE A 19 -9.08 -18.08 13.14
C ILE A 19 -7.81 -18.58 13.82
N GLU A 20 -6.76 -18.86 13.05
CA GLU A 20 -5.42 -19.05 13.60
C GLU A 20 -4.39 -18.65 12.54
N GLN A 21 -4.12 -17.35 12.45
CA GLN A 21 -2.77 -16.83 12.25
C GLN A 21 -2.78 -15.32 12.53
N PRO A 22 -2.14 -14.83 13.60
CA PRO A 22 -1.80 -13.42 13.67
C PRO A 22 -0.90 -13.13 12.46
N GLN A 23 -1.35 -12.23 11.59
CA GLN A 23 -0.55 -11.74 10.48
C GLN A 23 0.61 -10.96 11.09
N VAL A 24 1.75 -11.64 11.24
CA VAL A 24 3.00 -11.01 11.64
C VAL A 24 3.36 -10.09 10.49
N PHE A 25 2.99 -8.82 10.60
CA PHE A 25 3.37 -7.81 9.63
C PHE A 25 4.86 -7.55 9.84
N ASP A 26 5.69 -8.18 9.00
CA ASP A 26 7.12 -7.99 8.99
C ASP A 26 7.44 -6.54 8.57
N PRO A 27 8.06 -5.69 9.42
CA PRO A 27 8.29 -4.28 9.08
C PRO A 27 9.36 -4.07 8.00
N THR A 28 9.93 -5.15 7.43
CA THR A 28 11.14 -5.10 6.60
C THR A 28 10.88 -5.43 5.13
N GLU A 29 9.63 -5.30 4.65
CA GLU A 29 9.36 -5.33 3.22
C GLU A 29 9.85 -4.03 2.56
N THR A 30 11.15 -4.00 2.26
CA THR A 30 11.70 -3.10 1.25
C THR A 30 10.86 -3.26 -0.02
N PRO A 31 10.21 -2.19 -0.51
CA PRO A 31 9.41 -2.34 -1.71
C PRO A 31 10.38 -2.58 -2.87
N THR A 32 10.37 -3.81 -3.34
CA THR A 32 10.94 -4.24 -4.61
C THR A 32 10.70 -3.17 -5.64
N ARG A 33 11.79 -2.54 -6.08
CA ARG A 33 11.84 -1.58 -7.19
C ARG A 33 11.03 -2.12 -8.35
N THR A 34 9.78 -1.69 -8.50
CA THR A 34 8.92 -2.10 -9.59
C THR A 34 9.51 -1.51 -10.88
N LYS A 35 9.79 -2.39 -11.83
CA LYS A 35 10.52 -2.19 -13.09
C LYS A 35 9.89 -1.15 -14.04
N SER A 36 8.90 -0.36 -13.60
CA SER A 36 8.19 0.61 -14.43
C SER A 36 7.68 1.87 -13.70
N GLY A 37 8.05 2.13 -12.44
CA GLY A 37 7.27 3.12 -11.66
C GLY A 37 8.01 3.88 -10.57
N GLY A 38 9.00 4.69 -10.94
CA GLY A 38 9.54 5.76 -10.08
C GLY A 38 10.31 5.31 -8.83
N ALA A 39 11.09 6.22 -8.24
CA ALA A 39 11.70 6.02 -6.94
C ALA A 39 10.67 6.29 -5.83
N GLN A 40 10.58 5.41 -4.83
CA GLN A 40 9.75 5.65 -3.67
C GLN A 40 10.43 6.68 -2.76
N MET A 41 9.69 7.71 -2.35
CA MET A 41 10.12 8.64 -1.30
C MET A 41 9.31 8.36 -0.03
N ALA A 42 10.00 7.97 1.03
CA ALA A 42 9.42 7.79 2.36
C ALA A 42 9.68 9.06 3.19
N PHE A 43 8.68 9.92 3.34
CA PHE A 43 8.73 11.08 4.21
C PHE A 43 7.82 10.87 5.40
N ASN A 44 8.34 11.15 6.60
CA ASN A 44 7.51 11.38 7.76
C ASN A 44 7.12 12.86 7.75
N VAL A 45 5.84 13.11 7.55
CA VAL A 45 5.25 14.44 7.58
C VAL A 45 4.18 14.49 8.66
N ASP A 46 3.90 15.70 9.13
CA ASP A 46 2.81 15.92 10.06
C ASP A 46 1.47 15.44 9.45
N PRO A 47 0.61 14.76 10.23
CA PRO A 47 -0.68 14.29 9.74
C PRO A 47 -1.59 15.42 9.25
N GLU A 48 -1.50 16.64 9.81
CA GLU A 48 -2.27 17.79 9.35
C GLU A 48 -1.79 18.26 7.98
N PHE A 49 -0.46 18.41 7.82
CA PHE A 49 0.14 18.75 6.53
C PHE A 49 -0.26 17.75 5.43
N LYS A 50 -0.28 16.45 5.73
CA LYS A 50 -0.71 15.42 4.77
C LYS A 50 -2.17 15.60 4.33
N ARG A 51 -3.06 16.05 5.23
CA ARG A 51 -4.47 16.32 4.89
C ARG A 51 -4.55 17.53 3.99
N GLU A 52 -3.93 18.64 4.37
CA GLU A 52 -3.93 19.88 3.58
C GLU A 52 -3.35 19.63 2.19
N TYR A 53 -2.24 18.89 2.11
CA TYR A 53 -1.60 18.54 0.85
C TYR A 53 -2.50 17.72 -0.07
N LYS A 54 -3.24 16.75 0.48
CA LYS A 54 -4.24 15.98 -0.28
C LYS A 54 -5.41 16.86 -0.73
N THR A 55 -5.92 17.71 0.14
CA THR A 55 -7.02 18.64 -0.17
C THR A 55 -6.61 19.61 -1.26
N PHE A 56 -5.39 20.15 -1.20
CA PHE A 56 -4.83 21.03 -2.20
C PHE A 56 -4.70 20.35 -3.57
N ALA A 57 -4.15 19.13 -3.59
CA ALA A 57 -4.08 18.32 -4.81
C ALA A 57 -5.47 18.05 -5.41
N SER A 58 -6.45 17.72 -4.55
CA SER A 58 -7.84 17.48 -4.96
C SER A 58 -8.51 18.74 -5.49
N SER A 59 -8.24 19.91 -4.90
CA SER A 59 -8.79 21.20 -5.32
C SER A 59 -8.27 21.64 -6.70
N MET A 60 -7.06 21.21 -7.07
CA MET A 60 -6.42 21.54 -8.34
C MET A 60 -6.59 20.46 -9.41
N ASP A 61 -7.35 19.38 -9.15
CA ASP A 61 -7.46 18.20 -10.02
C ASP A 61 -6.07 17.64 -10.44
N MET A 62 -5.09 17.69 -9.53
CA MET A 62 -3.73 17.22 -9.77
C MET A 62 -3.39 16.01 -8.89
N SER A 63 -2.52 15.14 -9.41
CA SER A 63 -1.99 14.04 -8.61
C SER A 63 -1.05 14.58 -7.53
N LEU A 64 -0.98 13.93 -6.37
CA LEU A 64 -0.03 14.28 -5.30
C LEU A 64 1.42 14.37 -5.84
N LYS A 65 1.80 13.48 -6.75
CA LYS A 65 3.11 13.49 -7.42
C LYS A 65 3.34 14.76 -8.24
N GLU A 66 2.32 15.25 -8.92
CA GLU A 66 2.41 16.45 -9.77
C GLU A 66 2.52 17.71 -8.91
N VAL A 67 1.73 17.79 -7.84
CA VAL A 67 1.86 18.87 -6.84
C VAL A 67 3.28 18.88 -6.25
N LEU A 68 3.83 17.71 -5.93
CA LEU A 68 5.18 17.61 -5.38
C LEU A 68 6.21 18.12 -6.37
N THR A 69 6.12 17.67 -7.62
CA THR A 69 7.06 18.03 -8.67
C THR A 69 7.02 19.53 -8.95
N LYS A 70 5.82 20.11 -9.12
CA LYS A 70 5.63 21.55 -9.34
C LYS A 70 6.14 22.39 -8.17
N SER A 71 5.84 21.98 -6.93
CA SER A 71 6.30 22.69 -5.75
C SER A 71 7.84 22.72 -5.66
N PHE A 72 8.49 21.61 -6.03
CA PHE A 72 9.94 21.53 -6.07
C PHE A 72 10.55 22.37 -7.20
N GLU A 73 9.95 22.37 -8.39
CA GLU A 73 10.40 23.20 -9.52
C GLU A 73 10.31 24.69 -9.21
N LEU A 74 9.21 25.14 -8.60
CA LEU A 74 9.05 26.53 -8.16
C LEU A 74 10.11 26.92 -7.13
N LEU A 75 10.35 26.05 -6.14
CA LEU A 75 11.35 26.30 -5.11
C LEU A 75 12.77 26.33 -5.69
N LYS A 76 13.09 25.43 -6.62
CA LYS A 76 14.36 25.40 -7.34
C LYS A 76 14.56 26.66 -8.18
N ALA A 77 13.52 27.11 -8.90
CA ALA A 77 13.56 28.33 -9.70
C ALA A 77 13.80 29.57 -8.82
N GLN A 78 13.17 29.63 -7.65
CA GLN A 78 13.39 30.72 -6.70
C GLN A 78 14.82 30.70 -6.12
N TYR A 79 15.35 29.50 -5.81
CA TYR A 79 16.69 29.36 -5.24
C TYR A 79 17.81 29.66 -6.25
N ASN A 80 17.61 29.32 -7.52
CA ASN A 80 18.57 29.60 -8.61
C ASN A 80 18.59 31.07 -9.06
N GLN A 81 17.69 31.93 -8.56
CA GLN A 81 17.72 33.38 -8.82
C GLN A 81 18.52 34.19 -7.79
N LYS A 82 19.13 33.53 -6.80
CA LYS A 82 20.08 34.14 -5.86
C LYS A 82 21.50 33.76 -6.21
#